data_AF-B3TPV4-F1
#
_entry.id   AF-B3TPV4-F1
#
_cell.length_a   1.000
_cell.length_b   1.000
_cell.length_c   1.000
_cell.angle_alpha   90.00
_cell.angle_beta   90.00
_cell.angle_gamma   90.00
#
_symmetry.space_group_name_H-M   'P 1'
#
loop_
_entity.id
_entity.type
_entity.pdbx_description
1 polymer ?
#
loop_
_entity_poly.entity_id
_entity_poly.type
_entity_poly.pdbx_seq_one_letter_code
_entity_poly.pdbx_strand_id
1 'polypeptide(L)'
;MESSRMPLSATPRMPCSLQTLARRNLLRGLHLRKDARQPRRLSVSCEATGGCRVDRREVLLGLGGAAAAGLATDKGRGAIAAPIQAPDLRNCQTPELPNTPPDTNCCPTPGTGITDFVLPPVSSPLRVRPAAHLVDAGYLAKYERAVALMKQLPADDPRSFEQQWHVHCAYCDAAYDQVGFPDLELQIHNCWLFFPWHRFYLYFHERILGKLIGDDTFALPFWNWDAPAGMTLPAIYADRSSPLYDERRDPAHQPPALVDLDSSGSDTNIPRDQQIDEN
;
A
#
# COMPACT_ATOMS: atom_id res chain seq x y z
N MET A 1 36.64 55.29 7.07
CA MET A 1 35.72 56.28 7.66
C MET A 1 34.33 55.92 7.16
N GLU A 2 33.33 55.51 7.91
CA GLU A 2 33.09 55.25 9.34
C GLU A 2 31.80 54.40 9.31
N SER A 3 31.75 53.19 9.89
CA SER A 3 31.48 52.88 11.30
C SER A 3 30.07 53.23 11.80
N SER A 4 29.44 52.21 12.41
CA SER A 4 28.52 52.27 13.58
C SER A 4 27.05 52.72 13.33
N ARG A 5 26.01 52.21 14.02
CA ARG A 5 25.88 51.37 15.23
C ARG A 5 24.39 50.93 15.38
N MET A 6 24.14 49.81 16.05
CA MET A 6 22.86 49.47 16.71
C MET A 6 22.60 50.34 17.96
N PRO A 7 21.37 50.37 18.53
CA PRO A 7 21.15 49.59 19.77
C PRO A 7 19.73 48.99 20.00
N LEU A 8 19.76 47.79 20.60
CA LEU A 8 18.98 47.17 21.70
C LEU A 8 17.63 47.74 22.25
N SER A 9 16.70 46.77 22.42
CA SER A 9 15.93 46.41 23.63
C SER A 9 14.68 47.19 24.07
N ALA A 10 13.53 46.49 24.15
CA ALA A 10 12.83 46.16 25.41
C ALA A 10 11.42 45.56 25.16
N THR A 11 11.13 44.38 25.74
CA THR A 11 9.77 43.86 26.01
C THR A 11 9.14 44.57 27.20
N PRO A 12 7.79 44.58 27.33
CA PRO A 12 7.22 43.79 28.42
C PRO A 12 5.85 43.12 28.15
N ARG A 13 5.73 41.90 28.71
CA ARG A 13 4.62 41.29 29.47
C ARG A 13 3.18 41.21 28.92
N MET A 14 2.69 39.96 28.90
CA MET A 14 1.29 39.52 28.89
C MET A 14 0.47 40.03 30.08
N PRO A 15 -0.87 39.91 30.01
CA PRO A 15 -1.51 38.98 30.93
C PRO A 15 -2.54 38.02 30.30
N CYS A 16 -2.59 36.89 30.99
CA CYS A 16 -3.51 35.76 30.95
C CYS A 16 -5.00 36.15 31.03
N SER A 17 -5.88 35.48 30.28
CA SER A 17 -7.18 35.04 30.80
C SER A 17 -7.85 33.99 29.89
N LEU A 18 -8.06 32.81 30.46
CA LEU A 18 -9.08 31.84 30.07
C LEU A 18 -10.46 32.46 30.33
N GLN A 19 -11.35 32.49 29.35
CA GLN A 19 -12.79 32.56 29.59
C GLN A 19 -13.56 31.69 28.60
N THR A 20 -14.12 30.62 29.16
CA THR A 20 -15.26 29.86 28.65
C THR A 20 -16.45 30.78 28.42
N LEU A 21 -17.02 30.78 27.22
CA LEU A 21 -18.31 31.42 26.93
C LEU A 21 -19.32 30.36 26.48
N ALA A 22 -20.08 29.87 27.47
CA ALA A 22 -21.39 29.29 27.23
C ALA A 22 -22.35 30.43 26.84
N ARG A 23 -23.01 30.32 25.68
CA ARG A 23 -24.19 31.12 25.35
C ARG A 23 -25.44 30.27 25.48
N ARG A 24 -26.35 30.73 26.34
CA ARG A 24 -27.72 30.24 26.53
C ARG A 24 -28.71 31.17 25.84
N ASN A 25 -29.76 30.54 25.28
CA ASN A 25 -31.14 31.03 25.08
C ASN A 25 -31.36 32.10 23.98
N LEU A 26 -32.47 32.22 23.24
CA LEU A 26 -33.89 31.91 23.47
C LEU A 26 -34.67 31.68 22.13
N LEU A 27 -35.67 30.79 22.23
CA LEU A 27 -37.08 30.84 21.73
C LEU A 27 -37.51 30.76 20.24
N ARG A 28 -38.53 29.88 20.08
CA ARG A 28 -39.79 29.93 19.30
C ARG A 28 -39.80 29.58 17.81
N GLY A 29 -40.70 28.65 17.45
CA GLY A 29 -41.36 28.63 16.13
C GLY A 29 -41.71 27.23 15.62
N LEU A 30 -43.00 26.95 15.47
CA LEU A 30 -43.57 25.69 14.97
C LEU A 30 -43.41 25.49 13.45
N HIS A 31 -43.42 24.20 13.05
CA HIS A 31 -43.84 23.64 11.75
C HIS A 31 -42.99 23.88 10.49
N LEU A 32 -42.35 22.82 9.96
CA LEU A 32 -42.78 22.12 8.73
C LEU A 32 -41.86 20.90 8.42
N ARG A 33 -42.45 19.85 7.86
CA ARG A 33 -41.79 18.63 7.36
C ARG A 33 -40.88 18.92 6.15
N LYS A 34 -39.72 18.25 6.08
CA LYS A 34 -39.23 17.49 4.91
C LYS A 34 -37.96 16.73 5.31
N ASP A 35 -38.06 15.39 5.32
CA ASP A 35 -36.91 14.48 5.40
C ASP A 35 -36.00 14.70 4.18
N ALA A 36 -34.82 15.28 4.43
CA ALA A 36 -33.68 15.18 3.54
C ALA A 36 -32.54 14.55 4.36
N ARG A 37 -32.23 13.29 4.06
CA ARG A 37 -31.10 12.57 4.67
C ARG A 37 -29.81 13.27 4.26
N GLN A 38 -29.19 14.01 5.18
CA GLN A 38 -27.80 14.44 5.04
C GLN A 38 -26.85 13.23 5.25
N PRO A 39 -25.75 13.15 4.49
CA PRO A 39 -24.78 12.07 4.65
C PRO A 39 -24.06 12.25 6.00
N ARG A 40 -24.12 11.21 6.84
CA ARG A 40 -23.33 11.13 8.06
C ARG A 40 -21.86 11.09 7.66
N ARG A 41 -21.11 12.17 7.92
CA ARG A 41 -19.64 12.11 7.97
C ARG A 41 -19.28 11.11 9.05
N LEU A 42 -18.80 9.93 8.66
CA LEU A 42 -18.09 9.05 9.57
C LEU A 42 -16.79 9.76 9.97
N SER A 43 -16.77 10.37 11.16
CA SER A 43 -15.52 10.75 11.79
C SER A 43 -14.87 9.48 12.32
N VAL A 44 -13.88 8.96 11.61
CA VAL A 44 -12.97 7.95 12.16
C VAL A 44 -12.05 8.67 13.14
N SER A 45 -12.36 8.55 14.42
CA SER A 45 -11.49 8.98 15.52
C SER A 45 -10.75 7.75 16.03
N CYS A 46 -9.45 7.66 15.76
CA CYS A 46 -8.59 6.67 16.39
C CYS A 46 -8.29 7.15 17.81
N GLU A 47 -9.14 6.79 18.77
CA GLU A 47 -8.85 7.00 20.18
C GLU A 47 -8.22 5.72 20.74
N ALA A 48 -6.92 5.78 21.08
CA ALA A 48 -6.22 4.69 21.73
C ALA A 48 -6.73 4.57 23.18
N THR A 49 -7.74 3.75 23.41
CA THR A 49 -8.21 3.40 24.75
C THR A 49 -7.25 2.38 25.38
N GLY A 50 -6.06 2.84 25.78
CA GLY A 50 -4.98 1.94 26.19
C GLY A 50 -3.97 2.53 27.17
N GLY A 51 -4.42 2.85 28.39
CA GLY A 51 -3.53 3.13 29.53
C GLY A 51 -2.68 4.40 29.43
N CYS A 52 -2.09 4.81 30.56
CA CYS A 52 -1.32 6.04 30.71
C CYS A 52 0.05 5.95 30.02
N ARG A 53 0.07 5.89 28.69
CA ARG A 53 1.27 5.72 27.84
C ARG A 53 1.33 6.85 26.82
N VAL A 54 2.53 7.40 26.62
CA VAL A 54 2.76 8.56 25.75
C VAL A 54 3.06 8.06 24.34
N ASP A 55 2.26 8.49 23.35
CA ASP A 55 2.52 8.26 21.93
C ASP A 55 3.79 9.02 21.51
N ARG A 56 4.62 8.42 20.64
CA ARG A 56 5.83 9.06 20.09
C ARG A 56 5.57 10.40 19.41
N ARG A 57 4.36 10.64 18.90
CA ARG A 57 3.95 11.92 18.29
C ARG A 57 3.81 13.02 19.34
N GLU A 58 3.46 12.67 20.58
CA GLU A 58 3.39 13.60 21.72
C GLU A 58 4.78 13.97 22.25
N VAL A 59 5.81 13.16 21.99
CA VAL A 59 7.19 13.43 22.40
C VAL A 59 7.80 14.59 21.58
N LEU A 60 7.43 14.72 20.31
CA LEU A 60 7.96 15.78 19.44
C LEU A 60 7.28 17.14 19.64
N LEU A 61 6.05 17.17 20.17
CA LEU A 61 5.35 18.40 20.55
C LEU A 61 5.85 18.97 21.89
N GLY A 62 6.52 18.16 22.71
CA GLY A 62 7.13 18.57 23.99
C GLY A 62 8.56 19.10 23.90
N LEU A 63 9.20 19.07 22.73
CA LEU A 63 10.63 19.44 22.57
C LEU A 63 10.86 20.90 22.09
N GLY A 64 9.80 21.70 21.97
CA GLY A 64 9.86 23.08 21.47
C GLY A 64 10.13 24.17 22.52
N GLY A 65 10.32 23.85 23.80
CA GLY A 65 10.42 24.87 24.84
C GLY A 65 11.16 24.44 26.11
N ALA A 66 12.39 24.94 26.25
CA ALA A 66 13.17 25.11 27.47
C ALA A 66 13.66 23.85 28.24
N ALA A 67 14.98 23.83 28.44
CA ALA A 67 15.78 23.06 29.40
C ALA A 67 16.01 21.55 29.12
N ALA A 68 17.16 21.28 28.50
CA ALA A 68 17.83 19.98 28.49
C ALA A 68 18.42 19.61 29.87
N ALA A 69 17.59 19.49 30.90
CA ALA A 69 18.02 19.03 32.21
C ALA A 69 17.01 18.07 32.84
N GLY A 70 17.34 16.78 32.79
CA GLY A 70 16.82 15.77 33.72
C GLY A 70 15.48 15.13 33.36
N LEU A 71 15.52 14.07 32.54
CA LEU A 71 14.60 12.93 32.64
C LEU A 71 15.34 11.66 32.19
N ALA A 72 16.35 11.27 32.96
CA ALA A 72 16.79 9.89 32.99
C ALA A 72 15.96 9.16 34.05
N THR A 73 15.35 8.06 33.61
CA THR A 73 14.77 6.95 34.38
C THR A 73 13.58 7.27 35.30
N ASP A 74 12.38 7.10 34.75
CA ASP A 74 11.33 6.40 35.49
C ASP A 74 10.98 5.12 34.72
N LYS A 75 11.07 3.97 35.41
CA LYS A 75 10.84 2.65 34.83
C LYS A 75 9.39 2.58 34.35
N GLY A 76 9.17 2.61 33.02
CA GLY A 76 7.90 2.21 32.42
C GLY A 76 7.21 3.21 31.47
N ARG A 77 7.84 4.34 31.13
CA ARG A 77 7.26 5.32 30.18
C ARG A 77 8.16 5.59 28.96
N GLY A 78 8.70 4.52 28.37
CA GLY A 78 9.24 4.61 27.01
C GLY A 78 8.09 4.75 26.01
N ALA A 79 8.28 5.52 24.94
CA ALA A 79 7.38 5.50 23.80
C ALA A 79 7.39 4.08 23.21
N ILE A 80 6.33 3.32 23.43
CA ILE A 80 6.22 1.94 22.96
C ILE A 80 5.66 2.03 21.54
N ALA A 81 6.48 1.69 20.54
CA ALA A 81 5.98 1.46 19.20
C ALA A 81 5.23 0.12 19.20
N ALA A 82 4.00 0.11 18.71
CA ALA A 82 3.26 -1.10 18.37
C ALA A 82 3.14 -1.17 16.83
N PRO A 83 4.24 -1.46 16.10
CA PRO A 83 4.15 -1.61 14.66
C PRO A 83 3.32 -2.86 14.32
N ILE A 84 2.61 -2.79 13.20
CA ILE A 84 1.94 -3.94 12.61
C ILE A 84 2.97 -5.06 12.43
N GLN A 85 2.65 -6.23 12.96
CA GLN A 85 3.48 -7.42 12.87
C GLN A 85 3.03 -8.29 11.71
N ALA A 86 3.93 -9.11 11.17
CA ALA A 86 3.53 -10.19 10.28
C ALA A 86 2.58 -11.15 11.03
N PRO A 87 1.48 -11.59 10.41
CA PRO A 87 0.56 -12.52 11.04
C PRO A 87 1.19 -13.92 11.17
N ASP A 88 0.65 -14.74 12.08
CA ASP A 88 0.91 -16.18 12.05
C ASP A 88 0.14 -16.77 10.87
N LEU A 89 0.86 -17.28 9.87
CA LEU A 89 0.26 -17.80 8.63
C LEU A 89 -0.71 -18.98 8.89
N ARG A 90 -0.63 -19.62 10.06
CA ARG A 90 -1.55 -20.70 10.48
C ARG A 90 -2.91 -20.17 10.94
N ASN A 91 -2.98 -18.90 11.33
CA ASN A 91 -4.21 -18.24 11.75
C ASN A 91 -4.89 -17.51 10.57
N CYS A 92 -4.83 -18.13 9.40
CA CYS A 92 -5.47 -17.63 8.20
C CYS A 92 -6.96 -18.01 8.18
N GLN A 93 -7.79 -17.07 7.77
CA GLN A 93 -9.23 -17.24 7.63
C GLN A 93 -9.65 -17.08 6.17
N THR A 94 -10.76 -17.70 5.78
CA THR A 94 -11.29 -17.56 4.42
C THR A 94 -11.90 -16.16 4.26
N PRO A 95 -11.40 -15.32 3.34
CA PRO A 95 -11.89 -13.96 3.16
C PRO A 95 -13.26 -13.92 2.47
N GLU A 96 -14.05 -12.90 2.78
CA GLU A 96 -15.30 -12.60 2.06
C GLU A 96 -14.98 -11.80 0.79
N LEU A 97 -14.78 -12.50 -0.32
CA LEU A 97 -14.40 -11.89 -1.61
C LEU A 97 -15.61 -11.58 -2.49
N PRO A 98 -15.71 -10.37 -3.06
CA PRO A 98 -16.74 -10.03 -4.03
C PRO A 98 -16.47 -10.71 -5.39
N ASN A 99 -17.53 -11.19 -6.05
CA ASN A 99 -17.50 -11.74 -7.42
C ASN A 99 -16.59 -12.97 -7.64
N THR A 100 -16.16 -13.64 -6.57
CA THR A 100 -15.48 -14.95 -6.65
C THR A 100 -16.47 -16.08 -6.33
N PRO A 101 -16.16 -17.33 -6.72
CA PRO A 101 -16.89 -18.47 -6.20
C PRO A 101 -16.96 -18.44 -4.67
N PRO A 102 -18.09 -18.86 -4.07
CA PRO A 102 -18.13 -19.15 -2.64
C PRO A 102 -16.97 -20.09 -2.30
N ASP A 103 -16.31 -19.87 -1.16
CA ASP A 103 -15.21 -20.71 -0.63
C ASP A 103 -13.83 -20.55 -1.29
N THR A 104 -13.56 -19.41 -1.95
CA THR A 104 -12.20 -19.10 -2.42
C THR A 104 -11.25 -18.94 -1.23
N ASN A 105 -10.45 -19.98 -0.96
CA ASN A 105 -9.53 -20.02 0.17
C ASN A 105 -8.13 -19.53 -0.24
N CYS A 106 -7.80 -18.31 0.17
CA CYS A 106 -6.51 -17.68 -0.10
C CYS A 106 -5.41 -18.04 0.92
N CYS A 107 -5.66 -18.99 1.82
CA CYS A 107 -4.68 -19.32 2.83
C CYS A 107 -3.47 -20.05 2.23
N PRO A 108 -2.24 -19.53 2.44
CA PRO A 108 -1.06 -20.15 1.90
C PRO A 108 -0.80 -21.52 2.55
N THR A 109 -0.13 -22.40 1.82
CA THR A 109 0.31 -23.70 2.34
C THR A 109 1.22 -23.48 3.55
N PRO A 110 0.98 -24.16 4.69
CA PRO A 110 1.84 -24.01 5.86
C PRO A 110 3.30 -24.34 5.55
N GLY A 111 4.19 -23.39 5.83
CA GLY A 111 5.64 -23.57 5.69
C GLY A 111 6.29 -24.28 6.89
N THR A 112 7.58 -24.56 6.78
CA THR A 112 8.38 -25.25 7.82
C THR A 112 8.92 -24.33 8.91
N GLY A 113 8.63 -23.02 8.86
CA GLY A 113 9.07 -22.01 9.82
C GLY A 113 9.32 -20.64 9.17
N ILE A 114 9.41 -19.59 9.98
CA ILE A 114 9.75 -18.23 9.54
C ILE A 114 11.24 -18.00 9.81
N THR A 115 11.96 -17.54 8.80
CA THR A 115 13.38 -17.19 8.89
C THR A 115 13.58 -15.70 8.65
N ASP A 116 14.49 -15.08 9.38
CA ASP A 116 14.84 -13.67 9.19
C ASP A 116 15.39 -13.43 7.78
N PHE A 117 14.96 -12.33 7.19
CA PHE A 117 15.42 -11.92 5.88
C PHE A 117 16.90 -11.55 5.90
N VAL A 118 17.66 -12.09 4.94
CA VAL A 118 19.06 -11.75 4.71
C VAL A 118 19.17 -11.06 3.36
N LEU A 119 19.85 -9.91 3.33
CA LEU A 119 20.10 -9.18 2.09
C LEU A 119 20.92 -10.04 1.12
N PRO A 120 20.64 -9.97 -0.20
CA PRO A 120 21.49 -10.59 -1.21
C PRO A 120 22.95 -10.15 -1.04
N PRO A 121 23.93 -11.04 -1.27
CA PRO A 121 25.33 -10.68 -1.30
C PRO A 121 25.58 -9.53 -2.30
N VAL A 122 26.57 -8.67 -2.02
CA VAL A 122 26.95 -7.56 -2.91
C VAL A 122 27.39 -8.06 -4.30
N SER A 123 27.83 -9.31 -4.41
CA SER A 123 28.16 -9.97 -5.68
C SER A 123 26.94 -10.42 -6.49
N SER A 124 25.72 -10.29 -5.95
CA SER A 124 24.50 -10.64 -6.67
C SER A 124 24.30 -9.71 -7.86
N PRO A 125 23.84 -10.22 -9.02
CA PRO A 125 23.60 -9.38 -10.18
C PRO A 125 22.50 -8.35 -9.89
N LEU A 126 22.72 -7.11 -10.34
CA LEU A 126 21.69 -6.09 -10.36
C LEU A 126 20.64 -6.45 -11.41
N ARG A 127 19.39 -6.61 -10.97
CA ARG A 127 18.24 -6.86 -11.84
C ARG A 127 17.68 -5.52 -12.33
N VAL A 128 17.71 -5.29 -13.64
CA VAL A 128 17.18 -4.08 -14.26
C VAL A 128 15.87 -4.41 -14.96
N ARG A 129 14.77 -3.89 -14.43
CA ARG A 129 13.41 -4.12 -14.96
C ARG A 129 13.20 -3.33 -16.25
N PRO A 130 12.94 -3.98 -17.41
CA PRO A 130 12.68 -3.26 -18.65
C PRO A 130 11.23 -2.78 -18.74
N ALA A 131 10.99 -1.74 -19.53
CA ALA A 131 9.63 -1.33 -19.86
C ALA A 131 8.97 -2.39 -20.75
N ALA A 132 7.78 -2.86 -20.37
CA ALA A 132 7.11 -4.00 -21.00
C ALA A 132 6.83 -3.81 -22.50
N HIS A 133 6.65 -2.57 -22.96
CA HIS A 133 6.40 -2.25 -24.38
C HIS A 133 7.69 -2.23 -25.24
N LEU A 134 8.88 -2.35 -24.62
CA LEU A 134 10.18 -2.30 -25.30
C LEU A 134 10.96 -3.63 -25.23
N VAL A 135 10.39 -4.68 -24.65
CA VAL A 135 11.08 -5.96 -24.53
C VAL A 135 11.20 -6.65 -25.88
N ASP A 136 12.33 -7.31 -26.12
CA ASP A 136 12.54 -8.09 -27.33
C ASP A 136 11.97 -9.52 -27.23
N ALA A 137 11.99 -10.24 -28.36
CA ALA A 137 11.48 -11.61 -28.44
C ALA A 137 12.24 -12.59 -27.53
N GLY A 138 13.54 -12.37 -27.29
CA GLY A 138 14.34 -13.21 -26.41
C GLY A 138 13.95 -13.05 -24.94
N TYR A 139 13.73 -11.81 -24.51
CA TYR A 139 13.18 -11.51 -23.19
C TYR A 139 11.77 -12.10 -23.04
N LEU A 140 10.89 -11.88 -24.02
CA LEU A 140 9.52 -12.38 -23.99
C LEU A 140 9.51 -13.91 -23.83
N ALA A 141 10.28 -14.63 -24.63
CA ALA A 141 10.37 -16.09 -24.54
C ALA A 141 10.86 -16.56 -23.15
N LYS A 142 11.80 -15.84 -22.52
CA LYS A 142 12.25 -16.14 -21.14
C LYS A 142 11.13 -15.91 -20.13
N TYR A 143 10.42 -14.79 -20.24
CA TYR A 143 9.35 -14.45 -19.30
C TYR A 143 8.15 -15.39 -19.42
N GLU A 144 7.73 -15.70 -20.64
CA GLU A 144 6.68 -16.69 -20.92
C GLU A 144 7.06 -18.06 -20.37
N ARG A 145 8.30 -18.50 -20.60
CA ARG A 145 8.79 -19.76 -20.03
C ARG A 145 8.73 -19.76 -18.50
N ALA A 146 9.14 -18.68 -17.84
CA ALA A 146 9.11 -18.58 -16.39
C ALA A 146 7.68 -18.67 -15.83
N VAL A 147 6.73 -17.93 -16.42
CA VAL A 147 5.32 -17.97 -16.01
C VAL A 147 4.67 -19.32 -16.34
N ALA A 148 4.98 -19.92 -17.50
CA ALA A 148 4.50 -21.24 -17.85
C ALA A 148 4.96 -22.31 -16.84
N LEU A 149 6.24 -22.29 -16.44
CA LEU A 149 6.74 -23.19 -15.41
C LEU A 149 6.10 -22.93 -14.05
N MET A 150 5.89 -21.67 -13.68
CA MET A 150 5.19 -21.31 -12.43
C MET A 150 3.75 -21.83 -12.40
N LYS A 151 3.05 -21.78 -13.54
CA LYS A 151 1.69 -22.33 -13.70
C LYS A 151 1.63 -23.86 -13.73
N GLN A 152 2.75 -24.53 -14.04
CA GLN A 152 2.85 -26.00 -14.02
C GLN A 152 3.21 -26.57 -12.65
N LEU A 153 3.58 -25.73 -11.68
CA LEU A 153 3.85 -26.19 -10.32
C LEU A 153 2.57 -26.76 -9.67
N PRO A 154 2.69 -27.74 -8.76
CA PRO A 154 1.58 -28.19 -7.93
C PRO A 154 0.90 -27.02 -7.20
N ALA A 155 -0.42 -27.09 -7.04
CA ALA A 155 -1.20 -26.03 -6.40
C ALA A 155 -0.70 -25.73 -4.97
N ASP A 156 -0.20 -26.73 -4.25
CA ASP A 156 0.33 -26.61 -2.89
C ASP A 156 1.78 -26.12 -2.81
N ASP A 157 2.51 -26.04 -3.92
CA ASP A 157 3.85 -25.44 -3.96
C ASP A 157 3.72 -23.93 -3.69
N PRO A 158 4.38 -23.37 -2.65
CA PRO A 158 4.25 -21.95 -2.30
C PRO A 158 4.72 -20.98 -3.42
N ARG A 159 5.40 -21.50 -4.44
CA ARG A 159 5.86 -20.75 -5.61
C ARG A 159 4.91 -20.82 -6.78
N SER A 160 3.88 -21.67 -6.72
CA SER A 160 2.92 -21.87 -7.81
C SER A 160 2.21 -20.57 -8.15
N PHE A 161 1.71 -20.48 -9.39
CA PHE A 161 0.98 -19.28 -9.83
C PHE A 161 -0.22 -19.00 -8.92
N GLU A 162 -0.88 -20.06 -8.44
CA GLU A 162 -1.99 -19.99 -7.50
C GLU A 162 -1.56 -19.40 -6.14
N GLN A 163 -0.51 -19.96 -5.54
CA GLN A 163 -0.04 -19.48 -4.24
C GLN A 163 0.50 -18.06 -4.29
N GLN A 164 1.06 -17.63 -5.43
CA GLN A 164 1.50 -16.25 -5.59
C GLN A 164 0.32 -15.27 -5.50
N TRP A 165 -0.80 -15.50 -6.19
CA TRP A 165 -1.95 -14.58 -6.08
C TRP A 165 -2.69 -14.72 -4.74
N HIS A 166 -2.69 -15.91 -4.12
CA HIS A 166 -3.20 -16.09 -2.75
C HIS A 166 -2.49 -15.21 -1.72
N VAL A 167 -1.18 -14.96 -1.86
CA VAL A 167 -0.46 -14.01 -0.99
C VAL A 167 -1.07 -12.62 -1.05
N HIS A 168 -1.44 -12.13 -2.24
CA HIS A 168 -2.11 -10.84 -2.36
C HIS A 168 -3.48 -10.90 -1.69
N CYS A 169 -4.33 -11.86 -2.06
CA CYS A 169 -5.65 -12.01 -1.47
C CYS A 169 -5.62 -12.05 0.07
N ALA A 170 -4.74 -12.87 0.66
CA ALA A 170 -4.71 -13.05 2.11
C ALA A 170 -4.35 -11.76 2.89
N TYR A 171 -3.42 -10.95 2.37
CA TYR A 171 -2.98 -9.71 3.03
C TYR A 171 -3.86 -8.50 2.71
N CYS A 172 -4.72 -8.60 1.70
CA CYS A 172 -5.48 -7.47 1.17
C CYS A 172 -6.98 -7.58 1.43
N ASP A 173 -7.49 -8.79 1.67
CA ASP A 173 -8.91 -9.08 1.79
C ASP A 173 -9.26 -9.71 3.15
N ALA A 174 -8.56 -9.29 4.21
CA ALA A 174 -8.88 -9.65 5.60
C ALA A 174 -8.77 -11.13 5.98
N ALA A 175 -7.85 -11.89 5.37
CA ALA A 175 -7.59 -13.27 5.80
C ALA A 175 -6.81 -13.38 7.13
N TYR A 176 -6.31 -12.26 7.66
CA TYR A 176 -5.51 -12.21 8.89
C TYR A 176 -5.96 -11.09 9.82
N ASP A 177 -5.89 -11.35 11.12
CA ASP A 177 -5.97 -10.32 12.16
C ASP A 177 -4.59 -9.81 12.57
N GLN A 178 -4.56 -8.61 13.16
CA GLN A 178 -3.36 -8.03 13.73
C GLN A 178 -2.95 -8.76 15.01
N VAL A 179 -1.66 -9.10 15.12
CA VAL A 179 -1.12 -9.80 16.29
C VAL A 179 -1.35 -8.99 17.56
N GLY A 180 -2.09 -9.56 18.51
CA GLY A 180 -2.44 -8.92 19.79
C GLY A 180 -3.73 -8.09 19.74
N PHE A 181 -4.40 -8.02 18.60
CA PHE A 181 -5.67 -7.31 18.38
C PHE A 181 -6.62 -8.23 17.58
N PRO A 182 -7.24 -9.22 18.24
CA PRO A 182 -8.23 -10.07 17.57
C PRO A 182 -9.40 -9.23 17.05
N ASP A 183 -10.01 -9.67 15.95
CA ASP A 183 -11.11 -8.96 15.26
C ASP A 183 -10.70 -7.61 14.66
N LEU A 184 -9.39 -7.31 14.61
CA LEU A 184 -8.84 -6.17 13.89
C LEU A 184 -8.02 -6.67 12.71
N GLU A 185 -8.65 -6.64 11.54
CA GLU A 185 -8.08 -7.14 10.30
C GLU A 185 -6.75 -6.44 9.94
N LEU A 186 -5.85 -7.24 9.36
CA LEU A 186 -4.65 -6.76 8.71
C LEU A 186 -5.01 -6.24 7.32
N GLN A 187 -4.64 -4.99 7.04
CA GLN A 187 -4.80 -4.38 5.73
C GLN A 187 -3.51 -3.68 5.31
N ILE A 188 -2.98 -4.05 4.16
CA ILE A 188 -1.76 -3.46 3.60
C ILE A 188 -2.05 -2.29 2.66
N HIS A 189 -3.29 -2.19 2.15
CA HIS A 189 -3.76 -1.06 1.35
C HIS A 189 -4.16 0.14 2.20
N ASN A 190 -4.35 1.28 1.54
CA ASN A 190 -4.85 2.52 2.14
C ASN A 190 -4.04 3.02 3.35
N CYS A 191 -2.78 2.60 3.45
CA CYS A 191 -1.86 3.01 4.50
C CYS A 191 -0.40 2.99 4.01
N TRP A 192 0.52 3.40 4.87
CA TRP A 192 1.95 3.46 4.57
C TRP A 192 2.63 2.10 4.28
N LEU A 193 1.94 0.97 4.50
CA LEU A 193 2.47 -0.37 4.24
C LEU A 193 2.39 -0.73 2.76
N PHE A 194 1.56 0.00 1.99
CA PHE A 194 1.32 -0.25 0.58
C PHE A 194 2.62 -0.45 -0.21
N PHE A 195 3.50 0.55 -0.21
CA PHE A 195 4.76 0.48 -0.96
C PHE A 195 5.74 -0.59 -0.46
N PRO A 196 6.11 -0.65 0.84
CA PRO A 196 7.07 -1.64 1.31
C PRO A 196 6.56 -3.07 1.16
N TRP A 197 5.27 -3.33 1.40
CA TRP A 197 4.69 -4.67 1.25
C TRP A 197 4.75 -5.13 -0.21
N HIS A 198 4.26 -4.32 -1.16
CA HIS A 198 4.31 -4.66 -2.59
C HIS A 198 5.74 -4.79 -3.12
N ARG A 199 6.69 -4.02 -2.58
CA ARG A 199 8.12 -4.17 -2.92
C ARG A 199 8.63 -5.56 -2.53
N PHE A 200 8.33 -6.04 -1.33
CA PHE A 200 8.74 -7.37 -0.89
C PHE A 200 8.00 -8.48 -1.65
N TYR A 201 6.71 -8.31 -1.93
CA TYR A 201 5.93 -9.24 -2.74
C TYR A 201 6.56 -9.45 -4.12
N LEU A 202 6.82 -8.35 -4.85
CA LEU A 202 7.48 -8.41 -6.15
C LEU A 202 8.94 -8.88 -6.08
N TYR A 203 9.66 -8.56 -4.99
CA TYR A 203 11.03 -9.02 -4.79
C TYR A 203 11.12 -10.55 -4.78
N PHE A 204 10.26 -11.23 -4.01
CA PHE A 204 10.25 -12.69 -3.99
C PHE A 204 9.68 -13.27 -5.29
N HIS A 205 8.60 -12.70 -5.84
CA HIS A 205 8.01 -13.14 -7.10
C HIS A 205 9.02 -13.15 -8.27
N GLU A 206 9.78 -12.06 -8.44
CA GLU A 206 10.81 -11.94 -9.47
C GLU A 206 11.92 -12.99 -9.32
N ARG A 207 12.32 -13.28 -8.07
CA ARG A 207 13.36 -14.29 -7.79
C ARG A 207 12.86 -15.70 -8.01
N ILE A 208 11.60 -15.99 -7.68
CA ILE A 208 10.97 -17.29 -7.95
C ILE A 208 10.96 -17.55 -9.46
N LEU A 209 10.48 -16.60 -10.26
CA LEU A 209 10.47 -16.72 -11.72
C LEU A 209 11.88 -16.98 -12.28
N GLY A 210 12.87 -16.20 -11.86
CA GLY A 210 14.26 -16.40 -12.26
C GLY A 210 14.79 -17.79 -11.90
N LYS A 211 14.51 -18.28 -10.68
CA LYS A 211 14.92 -19.62 -10.24
C LYS A 211 14.26 -20.74 -11.04
N LEU A 212 13.00 -20.59 -11.45
CA LEU A 212 12.31 -21.60 -12.27
C LEU A 212 12.95 -21.80 -13.65
N ILE A 213 13.58 -20.76 -14.21
CA ILE A 213 14.29 -20.83 -15.49
C ILE A 213 15.82 -20.93 -15.35
N GLY A 214 16.34 -20.96 -14.13
CA GLY A 214 17.79 -20.97 -13.87
C GLY A 214 18.51 -19.67 -14.25
N ASP A 215 17.81 -18.54 -14.27
CA ASP A 215 18.35 -17.22 -14.60
C ASP A 215 18.32 -16.30 -13.36
N ASP A 216 19.46 -16.19 -12.67
CA ASP A 216 19.60 -15.31 -11.50
C ASP A 216 19.68 -13.81 -11.86
N THR A 217 19.71 -13.47 -13.16
CA THR A 217 19.68 -12.10 -13.67
C THR A 217 18.29 -11.66 -14.13
N PHE A 218 17.31 -12.59 -14.19
CA PHE A 218 15.94 -12.28 -14.59
C PHE A 218 15.36 -11.10 -13.80
N ALA A 219 14.76 -10.15 -14.49
CA ALA A 219 14.05 -9.02 -13.89
C ALA A 219 12.63 -9.01 -14.44
N LEU A 220 11.63 -8.63 -13.63
CA LEU A 220 10.27 -8.44 -14.11
C LEU A 220 10.20 -7.23 -15.05
N PRO A 221 9.33 -7.25 -16.09
CA PRO A 221 9.06 -6.02 -16.81
C PRO A 221 8.15 -5.12 -15.96
N PHE A 222 8.14 -3.82 -16.23
CA PHE A 222 7.17 -2.91 -15.65
C PHE A 222 6.30 -2.28 -16.73
N TRP A 223 5.03 -2.04 -16.42
CA TRP A 223 4.15 -1.29 -17.30
C TRP A 223 4.47 0.19 -17.16
N ASN A 224 5.09 0.75 -18.20
CA ASN A 224 5.56 2.15 -18.26
C ASN A 224 4.43 3.08 -18.75
N TRP A 225 3.30 3.07 -18.03
CA TRP A 225 2.11 3.86 -18.36
C TRP A 225 2.31 5.38 -18.14
N ASP A 226 3.38 5.79 -17.47
CA ASP A 226 3.81 7.17 -17.28
C ASP A 226 4.56 7.75 -18.50
N ALA A 227 4.74 6.96 -19.57
CA ALA A 227 5.22 7.46 -20.85
C ALA A 227 4.21 7.16 -21.98
N PRO A 228 4.02 8.08 -22.95
CA PRO A 228 3.03 7.91 -24.02
C PRO A 228 3.10 6.57 -24.78
N ALA A 229 4.32 6.07 -25.03
CA ALA A 229 4.53 4.80 -25.74
C ALA A 229 4.14 3.56 -24.92
N GLY A 230 4.00 3.68 -23.61
CA GLY A 230 3.64 2.59 -22.70
C GLY A 230 2.23 2.71 -22.11
N MET A 231 1.43 3.70 -22.53
CA MET A 231 0.06 3.89 -22.00
C MET A 231 -0.95 2.84 -22.48
N THR A 232 -0.69 2.08 -23.53
CA THR A 232 -1.53 0.93 -23.90
C THR A 232 -1.18 -0.30 -23.07
N LEU A 233 -2.12 -1.22 -22.85
CA LEU A 233 -1.79 -2.56 -22.33
C LEU A 233 -0.61 -3.14 -23.14
N PRO A 234 0.52 -3.54 -22.50
CA PRO A 234 1.67 -4.04 -23.25
C PRO A 234 1.28 -5.27 -24.08
N ALA A 235 1.67 -5.28 -25.37
CA ALA A 235 1.26 -6.32 -26.32
C ALA A 235 1.61 -7.75 -25.87
N ILE A 236 2.68 -7.90 -25.06
CA ILE A 236 3.10 -9.18 -24.45
C ILE A 236 2.00 -9.82 -23.58
N TYR A 237 1.03 -9.04 -23.10
CA TYR A 237 -0.09 -9.53 -22.31
C TYR A 237 -1.34 -9.78 -23.16
N ALA A 238 -1.42 -9.26 -24.39
CA ALA A 238 -2.63 -9.31 -25.22
C ALA A 238 -2.73 -10.57 -26.11
N ASP A 239 -1.62 -11.30 -26.31
CA ASP A 239 -1.61 -12.54 -27.10
C ASP A 239 -2.28 -13.68 -26.33
N ARG A 240 -3.45 -14.13 -26.82
CA ARG A 240 -4.25 -15.21 -26.20
C ARG A 240 -3.56 -16.56 -26.12
N SER A 241 -2.52 -16.79 -26.92
CA SER A 241 -1.73 -18.01 -26.87
C SER A 241 -0.62 -17.98 -25.82
N SER A 242 -0.32 -16.79 -25.28
CA SER A 242 0.74 -16.59 -24.30
C SER A 242 0.32 -17.06 -22.91
N PRO A 243 1.23 -17.65 -22.11
CA PRO A 243 0.98 -17.91 -20.69
C PRO A 243 0.79 -16.61 -19.87
N LEU A 244 1.11 -15.44 -20.44
CA LEU A 244 0.92 -14.13 -19.81
C LEU A 244 -0.50 -13.55 -20.02
N TYR A 245 -1.30 -14.19 -20.87
CA TYR A 245 -2.67 -13.79 -21.13
C TYR A 245 -3.59 -14.06 -19.94
N ASP A 246 -4.59 -13.20 -19.79
CA ASP A 246 -5.72 -13.39 -18.89
C ASP A 246 -6.99 -12.95 -19.62
N GLU A 247 -7.97 -13.86 -19.71
CA GLU A 247 -9.26 -13.63 -20.35
C GLU A 247 -10.19 -12.73 -19.53
N ARG A 248 -9.91 -12.54 -18.23
CA ARG A 248 -10.72 -11.77 -17.29
C ARG A 248 -10.39 -10.26 -17.29
N ARG A 249 -9.73 -9.79 -18.35
CA ARG A 249 -9.52 -8.35 -18.59
C ARG A 249 -10.68 -7.78 -19.38
N ASP A 250 -10.92 -6.48 -19.22
CA ASP A 250 -11.93 -5.77 -20.00
C ASP A 250 -11.63 -5.91 -21.52
N PRO A 251 -12.56 -6.46 -22.32
CA PRO A 251 -12.39 -6.57 -23.76
C PRO A 251 -12.32 -5.23 -24.49
N ALA A 252 -12.91 -4.16 -23.95
CA ALA A 252 -12.90 -2.82 -24.55
C ALA A 252 -11.55 -2.10 -24.37
N HIS A 253 -10.82 -2.42 -23.30
CA HIS A 253 -9.54 -1.80 -22.94
C HIS A 253 -8.31 -2.60 -23.39
N GLN A 254 -8.46 -3.42 -24.43
CA GLN A 254 -7.33 -4.07 -25.11
C GLN A 254 -6.62 -3.08 -26.04
N PRO A 255 -5.35 -3.32 -26.44
CA PRO A 255 -4.68 -2.47 -27.42
C PRO A 255 -5.51 -2.31 -28.69
N PRO A 256 -5.60 -1.09 -29.27
CA PRO A 256 -4.76 0.08 -29.03
C PRO A 256 -5.31 1.09 -28.00
N ALA A 257 -6.31 0.72 -27.18
CA ALA A 257 -6.87 1.60 -26.15
C ALA A 257 -5.77 2.07 -25.17
N LEU A 258 -5.83 3.35 -24.79
CA LEU A 258 -4.97 3.91 -23.75
C LEU A 258 -5.57 3.58 -22.39
N VAL A 259 -4.71 3.36 -21.39
CA VAL A 259 -5.12 3.38 -19.99
C VAL A 259 -5.61 4.78 -19.63
N ASP A 260 -6.69 4.84 -18.86
CA ASP A 260 -7.18 6.05 -18.23
C ASP A 260 -6.72 6.04 -16.76
N LEU A 261 -5.78 6.92 -16.40
CA LEU A 261 -5.20 6.98 -15.06
C LEU A 261 -6.13 7.62 -14.02
N ASP A 262 -7.21 8.27 -14.46
CA ASP A 262 -8.27 8.86 -13.60
C ASP A 262 -9.63 8.17 -13.80
N SER A 263 -9.60 6.88 -14.19
CA SER A 263 -10.82 6.14 -14.49
C SER A 263 -11.80 6.10 -13.30
N SER A 264 -13.03 6.52 -13.57
CA SER A 264 -14.16 6.46 -12.62
C SER A 264 -15.09 5.27 -12.87
N GLY A 265 -14.68 4.33 -13.71
CA GLY A 265 -15.49 3.17 -14.13
C GLY A 265 -16.44 3.42 -15.31
N SER A 266 -16.36 4.60 -15.93
CA SER A 266 -17.03 4.92 -17.20
C SER A 266 -16.04 5.49 -18.20
N ASP A 267 -16.08 5.00 -19.44
CA ASP A 267 -15.15 5.43 -20.48
C ASP A 267 -15.35 6.91 -20.86
N THR A 268 -14.26 7.65 -20.89
CA THR A 268 -14.21 9.01 -21.41
C THR A 268 -14.06 8.97 -22.93
N ASN A 269 -14.87 9.75 -23.64
CA ASN A 269 -14.75 9.86 -25.10
C ASN A 269 -13.96 11.11 -25.47
N ILE A 270 -12.65 11.09 -25.21
CA ILE A 270 -11.73 12.17 -25.54
C ILE A 270 -10.73 11.74 -26.63
N PRO A 271 -10.19 12.68 -27.43
CA PRO A 271 -9.13 12.37 -28.39
C PRO A 271 -7.90 11.74 -27.73
N ARG A 272 -7.21 10.87 -28.46
CA ARG A 272 -6.02 10.15 -27.97
C ARG A 272 -4.96 11.09 -27.38
N ASP A 273 -4.63 12.17 -28.10
CA ASP A 273 -3.60 13.12 -27.67
C ASP A 273 -4.03 13.85 -26.39
N GLN A 274 -5.33 14.14 -26.25
CA GLN A 274 -5.88 14.71 -25.03
C GLN A 274 -5.78 13.73 -23.84
N GLN A 275 -6.07 12.44 -24.05
CA GLN A 275 -5.88 11.42 -23.00
C GLN A 275 -4.41 11.28 -22.59
N ILE A 276 -3.47 11.39 -23.54
CA ILE A 276 -2.03 11.38 -23.23
C ILE A 276 -1.63 12.59 -22.38
N ASP A 277 -2.19 13.76 -22.67
CA ASP A 277 -1.90 14.99 -21.92
C ASP A 277 -2.58 15.01 -20.52
N GLU A 278 -3.70 14.31 -20.36
CA GLU A 278 -4.44 14.19 -19.09
C GLU A 278 -3.86 13.12 -18.14
N ASN A 279 -3.18 12.11 -18.68
CA ASN A 279 -2.47 11.06 -17.92
C ASN A 279 -1.13 11.56 -17.35
#